data_AF-A0A524NTV7-F1
#
_entry.id   AF-A0A524NTV7-F1
#
_cell.length_a   1.000
_cell.length_b   1.000
_cell.length_c   1.000
_cell.angle_alpha   90.00
_cell.angle_beta   90.00
_cell.angle_gamma   90.00
#
_symmetry.space_group_name_H-M   'P 1'
#
loop_
_entity.id
_entity.type
_entity.pdbx_description
1 polymer ?
#
loop_
_entity_poly.entity_id
_entity_poly.type
_entity_poly.pdbx_seq_one_letter_code
_entity_poly.pdbx_strand_id
1 'polypeptide(L)'
;MHYKLETLPVIIEAPGTKMQVQHGLGDMAVAYNEFPPMPLTPNLLEGLPNDSCPCPHWGYMLKGSMHIRYDGGEEELVHAGEVFYFPAGHVGWTEEEVAWLEFSPEKELKTVMDHVGRKMQGMGQ
;
A
#
# COMPACT_ATOMS: atom_id res chain seq x y z
N MET A 1 23.46 -0.92 0.23
CA MET A 1 22.87 -2.06 -0.54
C MET A 1 22.04 -1.47 -1.66
N HIS A 2 21.91 -2.15 -2.79
CA HIS A 2 21.05 -1.73 -3.89
C HIS A 2 20.38 -2.96 -4.52
N TYR A 3 19.16 -2.80 -5.00
CA TYR A 3 18.32 -3.87 -5.54
C TYR A 3 17.71 -3.43 -6.85
N LYS A 4 17.41 -4.39 -7.73
CA LYS A 4 16.54 -4.13 -8.87
C LYS A 4 15.10 -4.41 -8.47
N LEU A 5 14.13 -3.65 -8.98
CA LEU A 5 12.70 -3.88 -8.70
C LEU A 5 12.28 -5.31 -9.05
N GLU A 6 12.74 -5.83 -10.18
CA GLU A 6 12.49 -7.20 -10.63
C GLU A 6 13.00 -8.29 -9.68
N THR A 7 13.96 -7.96 -8.80
CA THR A 7 14.58 -8.89 -7.85
C THR A 7 14.03 -8.80 -6.44
N LEU A 8 13.12 -7.86 -6.16
CA LEU A 8 12.53 -7.73 -4.83
C LEU A 8 11.66 -8.97 -4.51
N PRO A 9 11.66 -9.47 -3.26
CA PRO A 9 10.81 -10.59 -2.88
C PRO A 9 9.33 -10.30 -3.14
N VAL A 10 8.65 -11.19 -3.86
CA VAL A 10 7.20 -11.12 -4.08
C VAL A 10 6.50 -11.66 -2.84
N ILE A 11 5.57 -10.89 -2.30
CA ILE A 11 4.78 -11.27 -1.11
C ILE A 11 3.29 -11.50 -1.43
N ILE A 12 2.77 -10.87 -2.49
CA ILE A 12 1.43 -11.11 -3.03
C ILE A 12 1.53 -11.15 -4.54
N GLU A 13 0.95 -12.18 -5.15
CA GLU A 13 0.83 -12.33 -6.59
C GLU A 13 -0.54 -12.91 -6.96
N ALA A 14 -1.28 -12.18 -7.78
CA ALA A 14 -2.59 -12.56 -8.31
C ALA A 14 -2.79 -11.90 -9.70
N PRO A 15 -3.82 -12.24 -10.49
CA PRO A 15 -4.02 -11.63 -11.80
C PRO A 15 -4.06 -10.08 -11.74
N GLY A 16 -3.08 -9.43 -12.37
CA GLY A 16 -2.93 -7.97 -12.37
C GLY A 16 -2.46 -7.35 -11.05
N THR A 17 -2.22 -8.16 -10.01
CA THR A 17 -1.75 -7.71 -8.69
C THR A 17 -0.37 -8.27 -8.41
N LYS A 18 0.56 -7.38 -8.06
CA LYS A 18 1.90 -7.73 -7.63
C LYS A 18 2.34 -6.81 -6.52
N MET A 19 2.68 -7.39 -5.37
CA MET A 19 3.31 -6.67 -4.26
C MET A 19 4.66 -7.31 -3.97
N GLN A 20 5.71 -6.51 -4.08
CA GLN A 20 7.08 -6.91 -3.77
C GLN A 20 7.61 -6.05 -2.64
N VAL A 21 8.26 -6.65 -1.63
CA VAL A 21 8.76 -5.90 -0.47
C VAL A 21 10.16 -6.38 -0.09
N GLN A 22 11.07 -5.41 0.08
CA GLN A 22 12.38 -5.62 0.67
C GLN A 22 12.42 -5.05 2.09
N HIS A 23 12.78 -5.91 3.03
CA HIS A 23 12.95 -5.63 4.45
C HIS A 23 14.43 -5.44 4.82
N GLY A 24 14.69 -5.01 6.05
CA GLY A 24 16.03 -4.92 6.64
C GLY A 24 16.88 -3.75 6.13
N LEU A 25 16.24 -2.67 5.70
CA LEU A 25 16.92 -1.49 5.13
C LEU A 25 17.05 -0.35 6.17
N GLY A 26 17.43 -0.71 7.39
CA GLY A 26 17.54 0.24 8.51
C GLY A 26 16.18 0.68 9.04
N ASP A 27 15.39 -0.28 9.52
CA ASP A 27 14.01 -0.12 10.00
C ASP A 27 12.98 0.34 8.94
N MET A 28 13.41 0.44 7.68
CA MET A 28 12.56 0.74 6.55
C MET A 28 12.34 -0.50 5.68
N ALA A 29 11.16 -0.57 5.09
CA ALA A 29 10.81 -1.45 3.99
C ALA A 29 10.68 -0.64 2.70
N VAL A 30 11.00 -1.25 1.56
CA VAL A 30 10.76 -0.71 0.23
C VAL A 30 9.79 -1.64 -0.48
N ALA A 31 8.67 -1.11 -0.95
CA ALA A 31 7.66 -1.86 -1.66
C ALA A 31 7.46 -1.35 -3.08
N TYR A 32 7.37 -2.29 -4.02
CA TYR A 32 6.87 -2.04 -5.36
C TYR A 32 5.52 -2.72 -5.51
N ASN A 33 4.56 -1.95 -5.99
CA ASN A 33 3.16 -2.33 -6.04
C ASN A 33 2.62 -2.14 -7.45
N GLU A 34 1.92 -3.14 -7.97
CA GLU A 34 1.08 -3.07 -9.16
C GLU A 34 -0.28 -3.65 -8.79
N PHE A 35 -1.34 -2.93 -9.10
CA PHE A 35 -2.70 -3.39 -8.79
C PHE A 35 -3.66 -3.01 -9.92
N PRO A 36 -4.71 -3.84 -10.17
CA PRO A 36 -5.86 -3.41 -10.96
C PRO A 36 -6.62 -2.30 -10.19
N PRO A 37 -7.74 -1.76 -10.73
CA PRO A 37 -8.61 -0.90 -9.95
C PRO A 37 -8.96 -1.53 -8.60
N MET A 38 -8.68 -0.83 -7.52
CA MET A 38 -8.94 -1.26 -6.15
C MET A 38 -10.06 -0.39 -5.57
N PRO A 39 -11.31 -0.86 -5.56
CA PRO A 39 -12.40 -0.11 -4.94
C PRO A 39 -12.19 -0.03 -3.43
N LEU A 40 -12.66 1.06 -2.83
CA LEU A 40 -12.59 1.26 -1.37
C LEU A 40 -13.34 0.17 -0.58
N THR A 41 -14.35 -0.45 -1.20
CA THR A 41 -15.20 -1.48 -0.58
C THR A 41 -14.97 -2.84 -1.24
N PRO A 42 -14.71 -3.91 -0.46
CA PRO A 42 -14.61 -3.94 1.01
C PRO A 42 -13.31 -3.29 1.53
N ASN A 43 -13.40 -2.62 2.68
CA ASN A 43 -12.23 -2.01 3.32
C ASN A 43 -11.43 -3.10 4.09
N LEU A 44 -10.32 -3.54 3.51
CA LEU A 44 -9.44 -4.55 4.14
C LEU A 44 -8.73 -4.06 5.41
N LEU A 45 -8.86 -2.77 5.74
CA LEU A 45 -8.30 -2.16 6.95
C LEU A 45 -9.30 -2.11 8.11
N GLU A 46 -10.55 -2.53 7.90
CA GLU A 46 -11.58 -2.54 8.94
C GLU A 46 -11.16 -3.37 10.16
N GLY A 47 -11.11 -2.75 11.33
CA GLY A 47 -10.61 -3.34 12.58
C GLY A 47 -9.17 -2.95 12.94
N LEU A 48 -8.47 -2.21 12.08
CA LEU A 48 -7.35 -1.36 12.51
C LEU A 48 -7.87 -0.10 13.21
N PRO A 49 -7.02 0.67 13.92
CA PRO A 49 -7.43 1.96 14.47
C PRO A 49 -8.06 2.84 13.38
N ASN A 50 -9.26 3.37 13.65
CA ASN A 50 -10.07 4.18 12.72
C ASN A 50 -10.42 3.50 11.39
N ASP A 51 -10.30 2.17 11.28
CA ASP A 51 -10.47 1.41 10.04
C ASP A 51 -9.57 1.93 8.90
N SER A 52 -8.40 2.48 9.26
CA SER A 52 -7.45 3.11 8.35
C SER A 52 -6.02 2.59 8.58
N CYS A 53 -5.10 2.93 7.67
CA CYS A 53 -3.72 2.48 7.71
C CYS A 53 -2.92 3.27 8.77
N PRO A 54 -2.41 2.65 9.84
CA PRO A 54 -1.57 3.33 10.82
C PRO A 54 -0.10 3.46 10.38
N CYS A 55 0.26 2.96 9.19
CA CYS A 55 1.63 3.01 8.68
C CYS A 55 1.81 4.27 7.83
N PRO A 56 2.82 5.12 8.10
CA PRO A 56 3.14 6.20 7.18
C PRO A 56 3.85 5.67 5.93
N HIS A 57 3.53 6.23 4.77
CA HIS A 57 4.13 5.85 3.49
C HIS A 57 4.71 7.07 2.77
N TRP A 58 5.93 6.93 2.25
CA TRP A 58 6.54 7.88 1.31
C TRP A 58 6.68 7.19 -0.03
N GLY A 59 6.47 7.87 -1.14
CA GLY A 59 6.60 7.17 -2.41
C GLY A 59 6.54 8.04 -3.64
N TYR A 60 6.46 7.34 -4.76
CA TYR A 60 6.37 7.89 -6.10
C TYR A 60 5.38 7.07 -6.92
N MET A 61 4.40 7.76 -7.51
CA MET A 61 3.41 7.15 -8.38
C MET A 61 4.00 6.93 -9.77
N LEU A 62 4.10 5.67 -10.20
CA LEU A 62 4.70 5.29 -11.48
C LEU A 62 3.66 5.26 -12.60
N LYS A 63 2.43 4.84 -12.30
CA LYS A 63 1.33 4.69 -13.26
C LYS A 63 -0.02 4.91 -12.58
N GLY A 64 -0.96 5.50 -13.32
CA GLY A 64 -2.34 5.70 -12.90
C GLY A 64 -2.49 6.80 -11.85
N SER A 65 -3.52 6.67 -11.02
CA SER A 65 -3.84 7.61 -9.95
C SER A 65 -4.45 6.91 -8.74
N MET A 66 -4.20 7.48 -7.56
CA MET A 66 -4.66 6.95 -6.27
C MET A 66 -5.33 8.03 -5.46
N HIS A 67 -6.58 7.78 -5.08
CA HIS A 67 -7.30 8.59 -4.11
C HIS A 67 -6.86 8.21 -2.71
N ILE A 68 -6.68 9.21 -1.86
CA ILE A 68 -6.39 9.05 -0.44
C ILE A 68 -7.41 9.85 0.35
N ARG A 69 -7.98 9.25 1.39
CA ARG A 69 -8.75 9.95 2.42
C ARG A 69 -8.08 9.76 3.78
N TYR A 70 -7.84 10.86 4.47
CA TYR A 70 -7.29 10.90 5.81
C TYR A 70 -8.38 10.81 6.88
N ASP A 71 -8.02 10.38 8.10
CA ASP A 71 -8.96 10.32 9.24
C ASP A 71 -9.60 11.69 9.58
N GLY A 72 -8.90 12.79 9.25
CA GLY A 72 -9.42 14.16 9.37
C GLY A 72 -10.46 14.56 8.31
N GLY A 73 -10.71 13.70 7.32
CA GLY A 73 -11.67 13.92 6.23
C GLY A 73 -11.10 14.66 5.02
N GLU A 74 -9.85 15.12 5.07
CA GLU A 74 -9.15 15.63 3.89
C GLU A 74 -8.95 14.50 2.87
N GLU A 75 -9.16 14.83 1.59
CA GLU A 75 -8.96 13.91 0.47
C GLU A 75 -8.00 14.52 -0.54
N GLU A 76 -7.17 13.68 -1.15
CA GLU A 76 -6.30 14.06 -2.24
C GLU A 76 -6.24 12.97 -3.31
N LEU A 77 -5.81 13.36 -4.50
CA LEU A 77 -5.59 12.46 -5.64
C LEU A 77 -4.15 12.62 -6.08
N VAL A 78 -3.40 11.52 -6.06
CA VAL A 78 -2.00 11.47 -6.49
C VAL A 78 -1.92 10.82 -7.87
N HIS A 79 -1.17 11.44 -8.77
CA HIS A 79 -1.03 11.03 -10.18
C HIS A 79 0.36 10.51 -10.50
N ALA A 80 0.46 9.70 -11.55
CA ALA A 80 1.75 9.27 -12.11
C ALA A 80 2.68 10.47 -12.37
N GLY A 81 3.92 10.37 -11.89
CA GLY A 81 4.88 11.48 -11.92
C GLY A 81 5.06 12.20 -10.60
N GLU A 82 4.18 11.98 -9.63
CA GLU A 82 4.18 12.69 -8.36
C GLU A 82 4.82 11.88 -7.23
N VAL A 83 5.47 12.60 -6.31
CA VAL A 83 5.90 12.06 -5.02
C VAL A 83 4.80 12.29 -3.99
N PHE A 84 4.72 11.40 -3.02
CA PHE A 84 3.72 11.51 -1.96
C PHE A 84 4.30 11.21 -0.58
N TYR A 85 3.60 11.72 0.43
CA TYR A 85 3.73 11.33 1.82
C TYR A 85 2.33 11.19 2.41
N PHE A 86 1.97 9.97 2.80
CA PHE A 86 0.72 9.68 3.48
C PHE A 86 1.04 9.45 4.97
N PRO A 87 0.69 10.39 5.87
CA PRO A 87 0.83 10.16 7.31
C PRO A 87 -0.07 9.01 7.77
N ALA A 88 0.23 8.44 8.94
CA ALA A 88 -0.64 7.43 9.56
C ALA A 88 -2.08 7.97 9.72
N GLY A 89 -3.06 7.12 9.42
CA GLY A 89 -4.49 7.47 9.43
C GLY A 89 -5.02 7.82 8.04
N HIS A 90 -4.96 6.87 7.11
CA HIS A 90 -5.52 7.03 5.76
C HIS A 90 -6.09 5.74 5.16
N VAL A 91 -6.99 5.89 4.20
CA VAL A 91 -7.45 4.82 3.30
C VAL A 91 -7.18 5.23 1.86
N GLY A 92 -6.88 4.25 1.00
CA GLY A 92 -6.61 4.48 -0.42
C GLY A 92 -7.49 3.64 -1.32
N TRP A 93 -7.85 4.18 -2.48
CA TRP A 93 -8.54 3.45 -3.55
C TRP A 93 -8.13 3.95 -4.93
N THR A 94 -8.37 3.13 -5.95
CA THR A 94 -8.00 3.44 -7.34
C THR A 94 -9.13 3.08 -8.30
N GLU A 95 -9.32 3.90 -9.33
CA GLU A 95 -10.33 3.68 -10.37
C GLU A 95 -9.75 3.04 -11.64
N GLU A 96 -8.43 2.98 -11.72
CA GLU A 96 -7.65 2.45 -12.85
C GLU A 96 -6.50 1.54 -12.36
N GLU A 97 -5.82 0.89 -13.30
CA GLU A 97 -4.61 0.14 -13.01
C GLU A 97 -3.48 1.10 -12.59
N VAL A 98 -2.84 0.78 -11.46
CA VAL A 98 -1.83 1.62 -10.84
C VAL A 98 -0.53 0.86 -10.62
N ALA A 99 0.56 1.62 -10.57
CA ALA A 99 1.83 1.12 -10.07
C ALA A 99 2.53 2.22 -9.27
N TRP A 100 3.13 1.86 -8.14
CA TRP A 100 3.87 2.81 -7.32
C TRP A 100 5.03 2.15 -6.58
N LEU A 101 6.02 2.98 -6.25
CA LEU A 101 7.11 2.64 -5.36
C LEU A 101 6.87 3.36 -4.04
N GLU A 102 6.98 2.66 -2.92
CA GLU A 102 6.88 3.27 -1.61
C GLU A 102 7.93 2.76 -0.62
N PHE A 103 8.09 3.55 0.43
CA PHE A 103 8.95 3.36 1.56
C PHE A 103 8.10 3.52 2.81
N SER A 104 8.26 2.61 3.76
CA SER A 104 7.49 2.65 5.00
C SER A 104 8.29 2.06 6.17
N PRO A 105 8.00 2.45 7.41
CA PRO A 105 8.63 1.85 8.58
C PRO A 105 8.23 0.37 8.66
N GLU A 106 9.21 -0.51 8.80
CA GLU A 106 9.03 -1.95 8.61
C GLU A 106 8.07 -2.56 9.64
N LYS A 107 8.11 -2.09 10.89
CA LYS A 107 7.30 -2.60 11.99
C LYS A 107 5.82 -2.28 11.78
N GLU A 108 5.53 -1.06 11.38
CA GLU A 108 4.21 -0.55 11.08
C GLU A 108 3.66 -1.26 9.84
N LEU A 109 4.44 -1.36 8.77
CA LEU A 109 4.05 -2.09 7.56
C LEU A 109 3.71 -3.55 7.90
N LYS A 110 4.54 -4.23 8.69
CA LYS A 110 4.27 -5.61 9.10
C LYS A 110 2.94 -5.74 9.83
N THR A 111 2.60 -4.80 10.70
CA THR A 111 1.33 -4.81 11.45
C THR A 111 0.13 -4.73 10.50
N VAL A 112 0.21 -3.87 9.48
CA VAL A 112 -0.84 -3.72 8.46
C VAL A 112 -0.94 -4.97 7.59
N MET A 113 0.18 -5.49 7.09
CA MET A 113 0.19 -6.68 6.24
C MET A 113 -0.29 -7.93 6.97
N ASP A 114 0.06 -8.10 8.25
CA ASP A 114 -0.45 -9.19 9.09
C ASP A 114 -1.98 -9.09 9.25
N HIS A 115 -2.54 -7.87 9.36
CA HIS A 115 -3.99 -7.65 9.44
C HIS A 115 -4.68 -7.97 8.11
N VAL A 116 -4.21 -7.38 7.02
CA VAL A 116 -4.78 -7.57 5.67
C VAL A 116 -4.74 -9.05 5.29
N GLY A 117 -3.62 -9.74 5.54
CA GLY A 117 -3.50 -11.17 5.30
C GLY A 117 -4.55 -12.02 6.02
N ARG A 118 -4.88 -11.69 7.28
CA ARG A 118 -5.96 -12.35 8.04
C ARG A 118 -7.34 -12.07 7.45
N LYS A 119 -7.62 -10.82 7.05
CA LYS A 119 -8.90 -10.44 6.43
C LYS A 119 -9.13 -11.18 5.12
N MET A 120 -8.11 -11.23 4.25
CA MET A 120 -8.21 -11.92 2.97
C MET A 120 -8.44 -13.43 3.12
N GLN A 121 -7.83 -14.08 4.12
CA GLN A 121 -8.10 -15.50 4.41
C GLN A 121 -9.54 -15.75 4.87
N GLY A 122 -10.15 -14.80 5.58
CA GLY A 122 -11.54 -14.89 6.04
C GLY A 122 -12.59 -14.68 4.95
N MET A 123 -12.25 -14.02 3.84
CA MET A 123 -13.15 -13.78 2.71
C MET A 123 -13.28 -14.98 1.76
N GLY A 124 -12.43 -16.00 1.90
CA GLY A 124 -12.46 -17.23 1.12
C GLY A 124 -13.30 -18.36 1.72
N GLN A 125 -14.04 -18.10 2.80
CA GLN A 125 -15.00 -19.02 3.44
C GLN A 125 -16.43 -18.55 3.20
#